data_AF-A0A959FT51-F1
#
_entry.id   AF-A0A959FT51-F1
#
_cell.length_a   1.000
_cell.length_b   1.000
_cell.length_c   1.000
_cell.angle_alpha   90.00
_cell.angle_beta   90.00
_cell.angle_gamma   90.00
#
_symmetry.space_group_name_H-M   'P 1'
#
loop_
_entity.id
_entity.type
_entity.pdbx_description
1 polymer ?
#
loop_
_entity_poly.entity_id
_entity_poly.type
_entity_poly.pdbx_seq_one_letter_code
_entity_poly.pdbx_strand_id
1 'polypeptide(L)'
;MLVGDVDEDGIANDMDNCPMTDNVDQADSDADAVGDACDNCPRDMNADQMDTDLDDVGNACDNCPMTANADQLDQDEDTVGDLCDNCPMVKNKKQGDRDMDGVGNQCDNCPEVPNPGQEDDDGNGIGNACEPEFRSLGRSTAAKDFSLAPNPTRESVTLLLNEFNGTPSEIAIFNWEGRMVYLKAFDRTPAFFGLDLPAANIGSGVYAVIVRYGDQVSTQKLVVE
;
A
#
# COMPACT_ATOMS: atom_id res chain seq x y z
N MET A 1 -60.25 -3.42 -18.98
CA MET A 1 -59.38 -4.39 -19.66
C MET A 1 -59.44 -4.16 -21.14
N LEU A 2 -58.47 -3.41 -21.63
CA LEU A 2 -58.05 -3.56 -23.01
C LEU A 2 -57.58 -5.02 -23.19
N VAL A 3 -57.84 -5.60 -24.36
CA VAL A 3 -57.36 -6.96 -24.65
C VAL A 3 -55.91 -6.84 -25.11
N GLY A 4 -55.00 -7.56 -24.46
CA GLY A 4 -53.55 -7.45 -24.75
C GLY A 4 -52.86 -6.30 -24.03
N ASP A 5 -53.33 -6.01 -22.82
CA ASP A 5 -52.81 -5.05 -21.84
C ASP A 5 -52.69 -5.88 -20.55
N VAL A 6 -51.47 -6.25 -20.16
CA VAL A 6 -51.20 -7.27 -19.13
C VAL A 6 -51.17 -6.68 -17.72
N ASP A 7 -50.68 -5.45 -17.58
CA ASP A 7 -50.53 -4.75 -16.30
C ASP A 7 -51.67 -3.77 -16.01
N GLU A 8 -52.60 -3.59 -16.95
CA GLU A 8 -53.82 -2.78 -16.84
C GLU A 8 -53.57 -1.27 -16.76
N ASP A 9 -52.46 -0.79 -17.32
CA ASP A 9 -52.05 0.62 -17.30
C ASP A 9 -52.76 1.46 -18.39
N GLY A 10 -53.43 0.80 -19.32
CA GLY A 10 -54.19 1.43 -20.41
C GLY A 10 -53.44 1.55 -21.73
N ILE A 11 -52.21 1.04 -21.82
CA ILE A 11 -51.40 0.89 -23.03
C ILE A 11 -51.45 -0.58 -23.46
N ALA A 12 -51.42 -0.84 -24.77
CA ALA A 12 -51.40 -2.22 -25.27
C ALA A 12 -49.95 -2.74 -25.31
N ASN A 13 -49.73 -4.02 -24.99
CA ASN A 13 -48.41 -4.65 -24.88
C ASN A 13 -47.47 -4.43 -26.09
N ASP A 14 -48.00 -4.17 -27.30
CA ASP A 14 -47.20 -3.93 -28.51
C ASP A 14 -46.79 -2.46 -28.72
N MET A 15 -47.37 -1.55 -27.93
CA MET A 15 -47.06 -0.12 -27.87
C MET A 15 -46.50 0.30 -26.50
N ASP A 16 -46.36 -0.66 -25.58
CA ASP A 16 -45.94 -0.47 -24.21
C ASP A 16 -44.43 -0.73 -24.07
N ASN A 17 -43.68 0.25 -23.58
CA ASN A 17 -42.25 0.12 -23.31
C ASN A 17 -41.94 -0.60 -21.97
N CYS A 18 -42.96 -0.91 -21.16
CA CYS A 18 -42.87 -1.80 -20.00
C CYS A 18 -44.08 -2.76 -19.89
N PRO A 19 -44.26 -3.75 -20.78
CA PRO A 19 -45.48 -4.58 -20.91
C PRO A 19 -45.95 -5.39 -19.68
N MET A 20 -45.22 -5.33 -18.57
CA MET A 20 -45.45 -6.07 -17.33
C MET A 20 -45.44 -5.16 -16.10
N THR A 21 -45.26 -3.85 -16.27
CA THR A 21 -45.12 -2.86 -15.20
C THR A 21 -45.87 -1.59 -15.58
N ASP A 22 -46.95 -1.30 -14.84
CA ASP A 22 -47.80 -0.12 -15.04
C ASP A 22 -46.98 1.18 -15.14
N ASN A 23 -47.01 1.82 -16.31
CA ASN A 23 -46.29 3.06 -16.60
C ASN A 23 -47.01 3.90 -17.65
N VAL A 24 -48.19 4.39 -17.28
CA VAL A 24 -49.10 5.20 -18.12
C VAL A 24 -48.43 6.39 -18.83
N ASP A 25 -47.35 6.94 -18.27
CA ASP A 25 -46.62 8.06 -18.85
C ASP A 25 -45.64 7.65 -19.98
N GLN A 26 -45.32 6.36 -20.08
CA GLN A 26 -44.41 5.76 -21.06
C GLN A 26 -43.08 6.52 -21.14
N ALA A 27 -42.58 6.96 -19.97
CA ALA A 27 -41.29 7.63 -19.89
C ALA A 27 -40.17 6.66 -20.33
N ASP A 28 -39.24 7.19 -21.12
CA ASP A 28 -38.05 6.49 -21.64
C ASP A 28 -36.97 7.58 -21.79
N SER A 29 -36.16 7.71 -20.76
CA SER A 29 -35.25 8.83 -20.54
C SER A 29 -34.01 8.78 -21.45
N ASP A 30 -33.58 7.59 -21.88
CA ASP A 30 -32.38 7.39 -22.69
C ASP A 30 -32.66 6.88 -24.11
N ALA A 31 -33.93 6.62 -24.42
CA ALA A 31 -34.46 6.24 -25.73
C ALA A 31 -33.99 4.87 -26.22
N ASP A 32 -33.84 3.90 -25.32
CA ASP A 32 -33.42 2.52 -25.64
C ASP A 32 -34.59 1.56 -25.93
N ALA A 33 -35.83 2.04 -25.80
CA ALA A 33 -37.11 1.35 -25.95
C ALA A 33 -37.57 0.49 -24.75
N VAL A 34 -36.86 0.55 -23.63
CA VAL A 34 -37.30 0.09 -22.31
C VAL A 34 -37.76 1.31 -21.52
N GLY A 35 -38.92 1.22 -20.86
CA GLY A 35 -39.43 2.38 -20.11
C GLY A 35 -38.73 2.55 -18.76
N ASP A 36 -38.64 3.80 -18.28
CA ASP A 36 -38.01 4.17 -17.00
C ASP A 36 -38.54 3.35 -15.79
N ALA A 37 -39.76 2.81 -15.90
CA ALA A 37 -40.41 2.01 -14.86
C ALA A 37 -39.88 0.57 -14.75
N CYS A 38 -39.29 0.04 -15.81
CA CYS A 38 -38.79 -1.33 -15.90
C CYS A 38 -37.35 -1.41 -16.42
N ASP A 39 -36.69 -0.27 -16.54
CA ASP A 39 -35.31 -0.13 -16.97
C ASP A 39 -34.35 -0.20 -15.78
N ASN A 40 -33.39 -1.13 -15.80
CA ASN A 40 -32.34 -1.26 -14.78
C ASN A 40 -31.16 -0.29 -14.99
N CYS A 41 -31.17 0.52 -16.05
CA CYS A 41 -30.31 1.67 -16.27
C CYS A 41 -31.05 2.86 -16.93
N PRO A 42 -31.97 3.57 -16.23
CA PRO A 42 -32.85 4.62 -16.79
C PRO A 42 -32.18 5.85 -17.44
N ARG A 43 -30.85 5.87 -17.54
CA ARG A 43 -30.05 6.98 -18.07
C ARG A 43 -29.00 6.51 -19.08
N ASP A 44 -28.82 5.20 -19.27
CA ASP A 44 -27.75 4.60 -20.05
C ASP A 44 -28.26 3.44 -20.90
N MET A 45 -28.40 3.70 -22.21
CA MET A 45 -29.06 2.79 -23.14
C MET A 45 -28.59 1.33 -23.04
N ASN A 46 -29.51 0.43 -22.69
CA ASN A 46 -29.23 -0.99 -22.50
C ASN A 46 -30.47 -1.87 -22.76
N ALA A 47 -30.96 -1.87 -24.00
CA ALA A 47 -32.16 -2.61 -24.40
C ALA A 47 -32.13 -4.13 -24.14
N ASP A 48 -30.96 -4.72 -23.84
CA ASP A 48 -30.83 -6.12 -23.44
C ASP A 48 -31.06 -6.36 -21.94
N GLN A 49 -31.12 -5.28 -21.14
CA GLN A 49 -31.38 -5.23 -19.71
C GLN A 49 -30.50 -6.21 -18.93
N MET A 50 -29.26 -6.40 -19.39
CA MET A 50 -28.36 -7.39 -18.81
C MET A 50 -27.87 -6.93 -17.43
N ASP A 51 -28.14 -7.72 -16.42
CA ASP A 51 -27.66 -7.58 -15.04
C ASP A 51 -27.01 -8.91 -14.65
N THR A 52 -25.68 -8.90 -14.42
CA THR A 52 -24.90 -10.13 -14.26
C THR A 52 -24.92 -10.64 -12.83
N ASP A 53 -24.95 -9.76 -11.84
CA ASP A 53 -24.81 -10.11 -10.42
C ASP A 53 -26.12 -9.97 -9.62
N LEU A 54 -27.19 -9.54 -10.29
CA LEU A 54 -28.57 -9.52 -9.81
C LEU A 54 -28.78 -8.56 -8.64
N ASP A 55 -28.20 -7.37 -8.75
CA ASP A 55 -28.35 -6.29 -7.76
C ASP A 55 -29.36 -5.21 -8.16
N ASP A 56 -30.10 -5.43 -9.26
CA ASP A 56 -31.07 -4.53 -9.87
C ASP A 56 -30.44 -3.28 -10.56
N VAL A 57 -29.12 -3.25 -10.73
CA VAL A 57 -28.40 -2.26 -11.55
C VAL A 57 -27.89 -2.94 -12.82
N GLY A 58 -28.27 -2.43 -13.99
CA GLY A 58 -27.82 -3.02 -15.25
C GLY A 58 -26.32 -2.85 -15.48
N ASN A 59 -25.69 -3.82 -16.15
CA ASN A 59 -24.25 -3.80 -16.46
C ASN A 59 -23.79 -2.53 -17.21
N ALA A 60 -24.71 -1.81 -17.87
CA ALA A 60 -24.39 -0.58 -18.60
C ALA A 60 -24.12 0.62 -17.67
N CYS A 61 -24.71 0.62 -16.49
CA CYS A 61 -24.61 1.69 -15.50
C CYS A 61 -24.02 1.22 -14.15
N ASP A 62 -23.74 -0.07 -14.01
CA ASP A 62 -23.13 -0.67 -12.83
C ASP A 62 -21.60 -0.42 -12.76
N ASN A 63 -21.15 0.19 -11.66
CA ASN A 63 -19.73 0.42 -11.37
C ASN A 63 -18.99 -0.80 -10.77
N CYS A 64 -19.71 -1.89 -10.46
CA CYS A 64 -19.18 -3.21 -10.14
C CYS A 64 -19.96 -4.36 -10.82
N PRO A 65 -19.90 -4.54 -12.16
CA PRO A 65 -20.73 -5.48 -12.95
C PRO A 65 -20.69 -6.98 -12.61
N MET A 66 -19.89 -7.37 -11.61
CA MET A 66 -19.68 -8.75 -11.19
C MET A 66 -19.80 -8.90 -9.66
N THR A 67 -20.13 -7.84 -8.94
CA THR A 67 -20.18 -7.78 -7.47
C THR A 67 -21.32 -6.87 -7.02
N ALA A 68 -22.44 -7.50 -6.67
CA ALA A 68 -23.67 -6.82 -6.30
C ALA A 68 -23.46 -5.66 -5.32
N ASN A 69 -23.82 -4.47 -5.75
CA ASN A 69 -23.67 -3.19 -5.04
C ASN A 69 -24.73 -2.18 -5.47
N ALA A 70 -26.01 -2.48 -5.20
CA ALA A 70 -27.15 -1.64 -5.55
C ALA A 70 -27.08 -0.16 -5.07
N ASP A 71 -26.22 0.16 -4.10
CA ASP A 71 -25.98 1.54 -3.65
C ASP A 71 -24.98 2.33 -4.51
N GLN A 72 -24.27 1.64 -5.41
CA GLN A 72 -23.35 2.18 -6.41
C GLN A 72 -22.33 3.16 -5.80
N LEU A 73 -21.89 2.90 -4.56
CA LEU A 73 -20.90 3.73 -3.89
C LEU A 73 -19.56 3.70 -4.65
N ASP A 74 -19.01 4.88 -4.91
CA ASP A 74 -17.70 5.13 -5.52
C ASP A 74 -17.13 6.37 -4.82
N GLN A 75 -16.36 6.16 -3.75
CA GLN A 75 -15.90 7.23 -2.86
C GLN A 75 -14.84 8.12 -3.50
N ASP A 76 -14.00 7.54 -4.36
CA ASP A 76 -12.92 8.28 -4.97
C ASP A 76 -13.30 8.89 -6.32
N GLU A 77 -14.40 8.47 -6.95
CA GLU A 77 -14.93 8.89 -8.24
C GLU A 77 -14.03 8.48 -9.42
N ASP A 78 -13.58 7.23 -9.44
CA ASP A 78 -12.78 6.67 -10.52
C ASP A 78 -13.53 5.74 -11.49
N THR A 79 -14.84 5.56 -11.26
CA THR A 79 -15.79 4.69 -11.99
C THR A 79 -15.75 3.21 -11.63
N VAL A 80 -14.96 2.81 -10.64
CA VAL A 80 -14.99 1.46 -10.04
C VAL A 80 -15.63 1.59 -8.67
N GLY A 81 -16.68 0.81 -8.40
CA GLY A 81 -17.38 0.91 -7.12
C GLY A 81 -16.54 0.38 -5.95
N ASP A 82 -16.79 0.93 -4.75
CA ASP A 82 -16.05 0.62 -3.52
C ASP A 82 -15.95 -0.89 -3.22
N LEU A 83 -16.95 -1.68 -3.62
CA LEU A 83 -17.00 -3.12 -3.38
C LEU A 83 -16.09 -3.95 -4.31
N CYS A 84 -15.72 -3.40 -5.46
CA CYS A 84 -14.84 -4.05 -6.43
C CYS A 84 -13.55 -3.25 -6.71
N ASP A 85 -13.32 -2.18 -5.95
CA ASP A 85 -12.12 -1.35 -6.02
C ASP A 85 -11.04 -1.85 -5.03
N ASN A 86 -9.84 -2.11 -5.52
CA ASN A 86 -8.67 -2.47 -4.72
C ASN A 86 -7.93 -1.25 -4.13
N CYS A 87 -8.37 -0.02 -4.43
CA CYS A 87 -8.01 1.21 -3.73
C CYS A 87 -9.21 2.16 -3.53
N PRO A 88 -10.20 1.86 -2.66
CA PRO A 88 -11.46 2.61 -2.49
C PRO A 88 -11.38 4.11 -2.15
N MET A 89 -10.17 4.65 -1.99
CA MET A 89 -9.88 6.03 -1.59
C MET A 89 -8.88 6.71 -2.54
N VAL A 90 -8.38 6.01 -3.57
CA VAL A 90 -7.29 6.48 -4.43
C VAL A 90 -7.52 6.05 -5.88
N LYS A 91 -7.93 7.02 -6.71
CA LYS A 91 -8.28 6.80 -8.12
C LYS A 91 -7.29 5.90 -8.84
N ASN A 92 -7.76 4.76 -9.30
CA ASN A 92 -6.94 3.71 -9.89
C ASN A 92 -7.69 2.84 -10.90
N LYS A 93 -8.71 3.34 -11.61
CA LYS A 93 -9.58 2.72 -12.65
C LYS A 93 -9.11 1.45 -13.38
N LYS A 94 -7.80 1.30 -13.61
CA LYS A 94 -7.20 0.08 -14.15
C LYS A 94 -7.12 -1.10 -13.18
N GLN A 95 -7.39 -0.87 -11.88
CA GLN A 95 -7.45 -1.88 -10.82
C GLN A 95 -6.20 -2.78 -10.81
N GLY A 96 -5.02 -2.18 -11.01
CA GLY A 96 -3.77 -2.94 -11.09
C GLY A 96 -3.33 -3.38 -9.71
N ASP A 97 -3.06 -4.67 -9.54
CA ASP A 97 -2.47 -5.30 -8.34
C ASP A 97 -1.34 -6.23 -8.82
N ARG A 98 -0.09 -5.90 -8.47
CA ARG A 98 1.09 -6.56 -9.07
C ARG A 98 1.47 -7.84 -8.33
N ASP A 99 1.30 -7.86 -7.03
CA ASP A 99 1.70 -8.96 -6.17
C ASP A 99 0.51 -9.82 -5.70
N MET A 100 -0.71 -9.45 -6.11
CA MET A 100 -1.96 -10.19 -5.94
C MET A 100 -2.37 -10.33 -4.47
N ASP A 101 -2.13 -9.29 -3.68
CA ASP A 101 -2.46 -9.27 -2.26
C ASP A 101 -3.85 -8.66 -1.95
N GLY A 102 -4.50 -8.08 -2.97
CA GLY A 102 -5.82 -7.45 -2.89
C GLY A 102 -5.78 -5.94 -2.67
N VAL A 103 -4.60 -5.33 -2.52
CA VAL A 103 -4.40 -3.88 -2.44
C VAL A 103 -3.85 -3.39 -3.79
N GLY A 104 -4.47 -2.36 -4.36
CA GLY A 104 -4.03 -1.85 -5.65
C GLY A 104 -2.68 -1.15 -5.57
N ASN A 105 -1.89 -1.24 -6.63
CA ASN A 105 -0.56 -0.62 -6.76
C ASN A 105 -0.52 0.89 -6.43
N GLN A 106 -1.67 1.58 -6.45
CA GLN A 106 -1.79 3.02 -6.21
C GLN A 106 -1.89 3.35 -4.72
N CYS A 107 -2.38 2.42 -3.90
CA CYS A 107 -2.57 2.57 -2.46
C CYS A 107 -1.75 1.57 -1.64
N ASP A 108 -1.02 0.67 -2.30
CA ASP A 108 -0.15 -0.32 -1.68
C ASP A 108 1.19 0.29 -1.23
N ASN A 109 1.51 0.17 0.05
CA ASN A 109 2.78 0.59 0.65
C ASN A 109 3.94 -0.40 0.42
N CYS A 110 3.67 -1.54 -0.21
CA CYS A 110 4.65 -2.52 -0.70
C CYS A 110 4.27 -3.16 -2.07
N PRO A 111 4.26 -2.41 -3.20
CA PRO A 111 3.74 -2.85 -4.53
C PRO A 111 4.36 -4.10 -5.20
N GLU A 112 5.30 -4.77 -4.55
CA GLU A 112 6.01 -5.95 -5.06
C GLU A 112 6.04 -7.10 -4.05
N VAL A 113 5.50 -6.90 -2.83
CA VAL A 113 5.62 -7.84 -1.71
C VAL A 113 4.26 -7.93 -0.99
N PRO A 114 3.56 -9.07 -1.10
CA PRO A 114 2.20 -9.18 -0.58
C PRO A 114 2.10 -8.85 0.90
N ASN A 115 1.31 -7.83 1.23
CA ASN A 115 1.00 -7.42 2.58
C ASN A 115 -0.41 -6.82 2.67
N PRO A 116 -1.46 -7.68 2.60
CA PRO A 116 -2.86 -7.21 2.58
C PRO A 116 -3.26 -6.37 3.80
N GLY A 117 -2.53 -6.51 4.92
CA GLY A 117 -2.75 -5.75 6.15
C GLY A 117 -2.16 -4.34 6.14
N GLN A 118 -1.33 -4.00 5.15
CA GLN A 118 -0.70 -2.69 4.95
C GLN A 118 -0.04 -2.12 6.22
N GLU A 119 0.50 -2.98 7.10
CA GLU A 119 1.12 -2.50 8.33
C GLU A 119 2.34 -1.62 8.05
N ASP A 120 2.38 -0.44 8.67
CA ASP A 120 3.47 0.55 8.61
C ASP A 120 3.64 1.14 10.02
N ASP A 121 4.52 0.51 10.82
CA ASP A 121 4.64 0.79 12.26
C ASP A 121 5.22 2.19 12.54
N ASP A 122 6.04 2.72 11.62
CA ASP A 122 6.71 4.01 11.79
C ASP A 122 6.04 5.15 10.99
N GLY A 123 5.06 4.82 10.14
CA GLY A 123 4.24 5.76 9.38
C GLY A 123 5.04 6.47 8.28
N ASN A 124 6.11 5.84 7.77
CA ASN A 124 6.97 6.45 6.76
C ASN A 124 6.48 6.24 5.31
N GLY A 125 5.40 5.47 5.12
CA GLY A 125 4.77 5.17 3.83
C GLY A 125 5.35 3.95 3.13
N ILE A 126 6.28 3.22 3.75
CA ILE A 126 6.81 1.93 3.29
C ILE A 126 6.30 0.88 4.27
N GLY A 127 5.60 -0.14 3.77
CA GLY A 127 5.06 -1.18 4.65
C GLY A 127 6.14 -2.02 5.31
N ASN A 128 5.84 -2.54 6.50
CA ASN A 128 6.70 -3.41 7.30
C ASN A 128 7.23 -4.61 6.49
N ALA A 129 6.48 -5.09 5.49
CA ALA A 129 6.82 -6.26 4.66
C ALA A 129 7.95 -6.01 3.65
N CYS A 130 8.06 -4.78 3.13
CA CYS A 130 9.07 -4.37 2.17
C CYS A 130 10.02 -3.31 2.74
N GLU A 131 9.87 -2.96 4.01
CA GLU A 131 10.76 -2.04 4.68
C GLU A 131 12.15 -2.68 4.79
N PRO A 132 13.20 -1.99 4.31
CA PRO A 132 14.54 -2.49 4.50
C PRO A 132 14.89 -2.34 6.00
N GLU A 133 15.41 -3.41 6.63
CA GLU A 133 15.74 -3.54 8.07
C GLU A 133 16.62 -2.42 8.69
N PHE A 134 17.01 -1.40 7.93
CA PHE A 134 17.85 -0.29 8.34
C PHE A 134 17.11 0.82 9.11
N ARG A 135 15.77 0.81 9.22
CA ARG A 135 14.99 1.89 9.89
C ARG A 135 14.25 1.50 11.17
N SER A 136 14.23 0.23 11.53
CA SER A 136 13.80 -0.25 12.85
C SER A 136 14.79 0.12 13.98
N LEU A 137 15.35 1.33 13.98
CA LEU A 137 16.09 1.95 15.09
C LEU A 137 15.23 2.18 16.34
N GLY A 138 14.07 1.53 16.44
CA GLY A 138 13.24 1.44 17.63
C GLY A 138 13.48 0.18 18.50
N ARG A 139 14.29 -0.80 18.08
CA ARG A 139 14.60 -1.95 18.93
C ARG A 139 16.08 -2.30 18.99
N SER A 140 16.78 -1.58 19.86
CA SER A 140 18.03 -2.04 20.47
C SER A 140 17.78 -3.34 21.25
N THR A 141 17.75 -4.49 20.57
CA THR A 141 17.71 -5.81 21.24
C THR A 141 19.11 -6.32 21.62
N ALA A 142 20.16 -5.71 21.10
CA ALA A 142 21.53 -5.98 21.52
C ALA A 142 21.89 -5.08 22.70
N ALA A 143 22.51 -5.65 23.73
CA ALA A 143 23.18 -4.90 24.76
C ALA A 143 24.25 -3.98 24.13
N LYS A 144 24.82 -3.07 24.92
CA LYS A 144 25.98 -2.29 24.46
C LYS A 144 27.15 -3.25 24.22
N ASP A 145 27.25 -3.76 22.99
CA ASP A 145 28.14 -4.84 22.58
C ASP A 145 29.50 -4.34 22.07
N PHE A 146 29.68 -3.03 22.11
CA PHE A 146 30.97 -2.41 21.92
C PHE A 146 31.11 -1.18 22.82
N SER A 147 32.29 -0.58 22.85
CA SER A 147 32.54 0.69 23.53
C SER A 147 33.44 1.56 22.66
N LEU A 148 33.26 2.87 22.73
CA LEU A 148 34.12 3.84 22.06
C LEU A 148 35.08 4.42 23.10
N ALA A 149 36.39 4.27 22.87
CA ALA A 149 37.42 4.78 23.77
C ALA A 149 38.69 5.18 23.00
N PRO A 150 39.45 6.19 23.47
CA PRO A 150 39.01 7.23 24.41
C PRO A 150 37.87 8.08 23.81
N ASN A 151 37.27 8.96 24.61
CA ASN A 151 36.37 9.99 24.06
C ASN A 151 37.14 10.73 22.93
N PRO A 152 36.59 10.87 21.72
CA PRO A 152 37.39 11.21 20.55
C PRO A 152 38.12 12.52 20.75
N THR A 153 39.45 12.45 20.61
CA THR A 153 40.27 13.62 20.31
C THR A 153 40.55 13.61 18.80
N ARG A 154 41.11 14.68 18.24
CA ARG A 154 41.34 14.88 16.79
C ARG A 154 42.18 13.80 16.08
N GLU A 155 42.61 12.74 16.77
CA GLU A 155 43.58 11.77 16.26
C GLU A 155 42.95 10.40 15.98
N SER A 156 42.25 9.77 16.94
CA SER A 156 41.59 8.48 16.73
C SER A 156 40.47 8.22 17.75
N VAL A 157 39.56 7.33 17.37
CA VAL A 157 38.64 6.66 18.30
C VAL A 157 38.76 5.16 18.08
N THR A 158 38.93 4.40 19.16
CA THR A 158 38.99 2.94 19.10
C THR A 158 37.61 2.36 19.40
N LEU A 159 37.14 1.50 18.50
CA LEU A 159 35.97 0.67 18.70
C LEU A 159 36.38 -0.62 19.42
N LEU A 160 36.04 -0.74 20.70
CA LEU A 160 36.30 -1.92 21.52
C LEU A 160 35.10 -2.87 21.39
N LEU A 161 35.28 -4.00 20.71
CA LEU A 161 34.23 -5.00 20.52
C LEU A 161 34.20 -5.98 21.70
N ASN A 162 33.00 -6.34 22.19
CA ASN A 162 32.86 -7.36 23.23
C ASN A 162 32.92 -8.77 22.62
N GLU A 163 33.76 -9.65 23.15
CA GLU A 163 33.98 -11.01 22.61
C GLU A 163 32.76 -11.93 22.67
N PHE A 164 31.82 -11.64 23.58
CA PHE A 164 30.67 -12.50 23.85
C PHE A 164 29.64 -12.53 22.72
N ASN A 165 29.69 -11.58 21.77
CA ASN A 165 28.71 -11.44 20.69
C ASN A 165 29.23 -11.91 19.33
N GLY A 166 30.40 -12.56 19.30
CA GLY A 166 30.98 -13.12 18.09
C GLY A 166 31.71 -12.09 17.22
N THR A 167 31.85 -12.40 15.94
CA THR A 167 32.56 -11.56 14.96
C THR A 167 31.61 -10.59 14.29
N PRO A 168 31.94 -9.28 14.23
CA PRO A 168 31.15 -8.38 13.41
C PRO A 168 31.34 -8.72 11.93
N SER A 169 30.25 -8.75 11.16
CA SER A 169 30.27 -8.84 9.70
C SER A 169 30.58 -7.48 9.07
N GLU A 170 30.14 -6.40 9.71
CA GLU A 170 30.25 -5.04 9.19
C GLU A 170 30.34 -3.99 10.30
N ILE A 171 31.11 -2.94 10.04
CA ILE A 171 31.08 -1.69 10.80
C ILE A 171 30.83 -0.53 9.83
N ALA A 172 29.82 0.29 10.11
CA ALA A 172 29.48 1.45 9.32
C ALA A 172 29.34 2.70 10.21
N ILE A 173 29.71 3.87 9.67
CA ILE A 173 29.53 5.16 10.36
C ILE A 173 28.75 6.09 9.45
N PHE A 174 27.72 6.73 10.01
CA PHE A 174 26.87 7.68 9.33
C PHE A 174 26.96 9.05 10.01
N ASN A 175 26.93 10.13 9.22
CA ASN A 175 26.75 11.47 9.75
C ASN A 175 25.27 11.71 10.17
N TRP A 176 24.97 12.86 10.75
CA TRP A 176 23.61 13.24 11.15
C TRP A 176 22.61 13.39 9.98
N GLU A 177 23.09 13.55 8.75
CA GLU A 177 22.25 13.58 7.54
C GLU A 177 21.92 12.16 7.01
N GLY A 178 22.41 11.11 7.69
CA GLY A 178 22.25 9.73 7.25
C GLY A 178 23.21 9.30 6.12
N ARG A 179 24.22 10.12 5.80
CA ARG A 179 25.24 9.77 4.81
C ARG A 179 26.33 8.90 5.45
N MET A 180 26.62 7.76 4.83
CA MET A 180 27.72 6.88 5.22
C MET A 180 29.07 7.55 4.97
N VAL A 181 29.91 7.62 6.00
CA VAL A 181 31.27 8.22 5.95
C VAL A 181 32.38 7.19 6.16
N TYR A 182 32.04 6.00 6.65
CA TYR A 182 32.98 4.89 6.84
C TYR A 182 32.26 3.55 6.69
N LEU A 183 32.94 2.59 6.07
CA LEU A 183 32.49 1.20 5.96
C LEU A 183 33.67 0.25 6.08
N LYS A 184 33.52 -0.79 6.89
CA LYS A 184 34.46 -1.90 6.99
C LYS A 184 33.70 -3.22 7.09
N ALA A 185 33.79 -4.02 6.04
CA ALA A 185 33.32 -5.41 6.03
C ALA A 185 34.43 -6.37 6.51
N PHE A 186 34.03 -7.49 7.11
CA PHE A 186 34.93 -8.53 7.61
C PHE A 186 34.61 -9.87 6.97
N ASP A 187 35.56 -10.42 6.21
CA ASP A 187 35.42 -11.72 5.56
C ASP A 187 35.74 -12.91 6.49
N ARG A 188 36.35 -12.66 7.65
CA ARG A 188 36.77 -13.66 8.65
C ARG A 188 36.77 -13.05 10.05
N THR A 189 36.66 -13.90 11.08
CA THR A 189 36.84 -13.59 12.51
C THR A 189 38.13 -12.82 12.76
N PRO A 190 38.09 -11.50 13.01
CA PRO A 190 39.28 -10.75 13.36
C PRO A 190 39.69 -11.13 14.78
N ALA A 191 40.97 -11.44 14.98
CA ALA A 191 41.54 -11.64 16.30
C ALA A 191 41.85 -10.27 16.95
N PHE A 192 40.85 -9.41 17.18
CA PHE A 192 41.13 -8.05 17.68
C PHE A 192 40.06 -7.47 18.62
N PHE A 193 40.54 -6.83 19.68
CA PHE A 193 39.80 -6.14 20.74
C PHE A 193 39.74 -4.62 20.55
N GLY A 194 40.03 -4.12 19.36
CA GLY A 194 40.03 -2.68 19.06
C GLY A 194 40.19 -2.42 17.57
N LEU A 195 39.25 -1.67 16.97
CA LEU A 195 39.41 -1.08 15.64
C LEU A 195 39.65 0.41 15.79
N ASP A 196 40.84 0.88 15.39
CA ASP A 196 41.11 2.31 15.30
C ASP A 196 40.38 2.88 14.09
N LEU A 197 39.41 3.74 14.35
CA LEU A 197 38.75 4.53 13.34
C LEU A 197 39.59 5.80 13.15
N PRO A 198 40.09 6.07 11.93
CA PRO A 198 40.84 7.29 11.67
C PRO A 198 39.89 8.49 11.78
N ALA A 199 39.87 9.14 12.94
CA ALA A 199 39.10 10.36 13.17
C ALA A 199 39.55 11.49 12.24
N ALA A 200 40.77 11.43 11.71
CA ALA A 200 41.29 12.38 10.72
C ALA A 200 40.43 12.51 9.44
N ASN A 201 39.60 11.50 9.11
CA ASN A 201 38.68 11.54 7.96
C ASN A 201 37.24 11.89 8.34
N ILE A 202 36.96 12.09 9.64
CA ILE A 202 35.64 12.30 10.19
C ILE A 202 35.67 13.67 10.89
N GLY A 203 35.09 14.69 10.25
CA GLY A 203 35.07 16.05 10.81
C GLY A 203 34.38 16.15 12.17
N SER A 204 34.45 17.32 12.83
CA SER A 204 33.68 17.56 14.05
C SER A 204 32.18 17.40 13.76
N GLY A 205 31.48 16.66 14.62
CA GLY A 205 30.07 16.34 14.37
C GLY A 205 29.53 15.19 15.21
N VAL A 206 28.25 14.90 14.98
CA VAL A 206 27.55 13.75 15.55
C VAL A 206 27.44 12.66 14.51
N TYR A 207 27.80 11.44 14.91
CA TYR A 207 27.82 10.27 14.05
C TYR A 207 27.10 9.10 14.73
N ALA A 208 26.49 8.24 13.91
CA ALA A 208 26.00 6.94 14.34
C ALA A 208 27.01 5.87 13.92
N VAL A 209 27.51 5.11 14.90
CA VAL A 209 28.38 3.95 14.67
C VAL A 209 27.53 2.70 14.78
N ILE A 210 27.52 1.91 13.72
CA ILE A 210 26.74 0.68 13.59
C ILE A 210 27.70 -0.49 13.46
N VAL A 211 27.49 -1.53 14.26
CA VAL A 211 28.24 -2.80 14.22
C VAL A 211 27.24 -3.92 14.00
N ARG A 212 27.43 -4.73 12.95
CA ARG A 212 26.59 -5.89 12.63
C ARG A 212 27.26 -7.18 13.03
N TYR A 213 26.51 -8.11 13.60
CA TYR A 213 26.92 -9.47 13.97
C TYR A 213 25.92 -10.46 13.33
N GLY A 214 26.10 -10.77 12.04
CA GLY A 214 25.09 -11.50 11.29
C GLY A 214 23.78 -10.69 11.25
N ASP A 215 22.71 -11.26 11.82
CA ASP A 215 21.38 -10.65 11.89
C ASP A 215 21.22 -9.66 13.07
N GLN A 216 22.23 -9.54 13.93
CA GLN A 216 22.20 -8.62 15.07
C GLN A 216 22.89 -7.29 14.74
N VAL A 217 22.35 -6.19 15.26
CA VAL A 217 22.91 -4.84 15.08
C VAL A 217 23.07 -4.14 16.42
N SER A 218 24.23 -3.53 16.62
CA SER A 218 24.53 -2.68 17.78
C SER A 218 24.84 -1.27 17.28
N THR A 219 24.26 -0.24 17.93
CA THR A 219 24.42 1.15 17.53
C THR A 219 24.86 2.04 18.69
N GLN A 220 25.82 2.93 18.46
CA GLN A 220 26.22 3.96 19.43
C GLN A 220 26.46 5.30 18.76
N LYS A 221 26.15 6.36 19.52
CA LYS A 221 26.46 7.74 19.14
C LYS A 221 27.95 8.02 19.38
N LEU A 222 28.60 8.55 18.35
CA LEU A 222 29.95 9.10 18.39
C LEU A 222 29.86 10.62 18.26
N VAL A 223 30.51 11.35 19.17
CA VAL A 223 30.63 12.81 19.12
C VAL A 223 32.10 13.14 18.92
N VAL A 224 32.42 13.82 17.82
CA VAL A 224 33.78 14.27 17.50
C VAL A 224 33.83 15.79 17.72
N GLU A 225 34.72 16.24 18.62
CA GLU A 225 34.95 17.66 18.93
C GLU A 225 36.06 18.28 18.07
#